data_AF-A0A3D5YR85-F1
#
_entry.id   AF-A0A3D5YR85-F1
#
_cell.length_a   1.000
_cell.length_b   1.000
_cell.length_c   1.000
_cell.angle_alpha   90.00
_cell.angle_beta   90.00
_cell.angle_gamma   90.00
#
_symmetry.space_group_name_H-M   'P 1'
#
loop_
_entity.id
_entity.type
_entity.pdbx_description
1 polymer ?
#
loop_
_entity_poly.entity_id
_entity_poly.type
_entity_poly.pdbx_seq_one_letter_code
_entity_poly.pdbx_strand_id
1 'polypeptide(L)'
;MSNPESAIPTYKNGGSNSITGDEWESYTPPSPYIKNTTRNLQFNEQIFISSPGQMPGVSTYITTEPDGYTWGAMSTAINAMYPFESNGPYAAYPSAYAAGNLVTTPVAGTVKVTVNYKAQDMKWWAYESGYSSGKKIARYFITDPYGNQYIMHASGESTPATVLRAFESAVLPTGWTKQGPVYLTADKILTPSVAPGYIYEYNLIRDSADNTYHQCAWGLGGISTTAQVQGLPIWGATVATTLRIDKSWDNLIYEGGGATLFIFGRELTAGVNTIANFNPSNGDMLGFDGQTYTTQDTANGMQIQLSGGASILLSGISTFDPSWIQN
;
A
#
# COMPACT_ATOMS: atom_id res chain seq x y z
N MET A 1 -11.93 -17.98 3.42
CA MET A 1 -11.44 -17.24 2.22
C MET A 1 -11.05 -18.27 1.17
N SER A 2 -11.61 -18.18 -0.04
CA SER A 2 -11.31 -19.13 -1.13
C SER A 2 -10.00 -18.83 -1.86
N ASN A 3 -9.54 -17.57 -1.86
CA ASN A 3 -8.23 -17.17 -2.36
C ASN A 3 -7.62 -16.10 -1.42
N PRO A 4 -6.51 -16.37 -0.69
CA PRO A 4 -5.91 -15.42 0.24
C PRO A 4 -5.23 -14.22 -0.44
N GLU A 5 -4.96 -14.30 -1.75
CA GLU A 5 -4.34 -13.21 -2.54
C GLU A 5 -5.37 -12.18 -3.03
N SER A 6 -6.66 -12.50 -2.91
CA SER A 6 -7.73 -11.59 -3.36
C SER A 6 -7.86 -10.39 -2.43
N ALA A 7 -8.16 -9.23 -3.01
CA ALA A 7 -8.45 -8.03 -2.24
C ALA A 7 -9.72 -8.22 -1.38
N ILE A 8 -9.60 -7.94 -0.08
CA ILE A 8 -10.68 -8.09 0.89
C ILE A 8 -11.30 -6.71 1.16
N PRO A 9 -12.63 -6.55 1.06
CA PRO A 9 -13.28 -5.29 1.36
C PRO A 9 -13.20 -4.96 2.85
N THR A 10 -12.97 -3.68 3.14
CA THR A 10 -13.08 -3.11 4.48
C THR A 10 -14.17 -2.05 4.49
N TYR A 11 -14.86 -1.98 5.62
CA TYR A 11 -16.00 -1.10 5.79
C TYR A 11 -15.82 -0.21 7.01
N LYS A 12 -16.43 0.96 6.96
CA LYS A 12 -16.54 1.89 8.09
C LYS A 12 -18.00 2.10 8.43
N ASN A 13 -18.26 2.48 9.67
CA ASN A 13 -19.59 2.90 10.08
C ASN A 13 -20.12 4.03 9.16
N GLY A 14 -21.38 3.95 8.75
CA GLY A 14 -22.02 4.93 7.87
C GLY A 14 -23.31 4.42 7.25
N GLY A 15 -23.99 5.28 6.48
CA GLY A 15 -25.28 4.93 5.86
C GLY A 15 -26.47 5.20 6.80
N SER A 16 -27.63 4.63 6.46
CA SER A 16 -28.91 4.97 7.10
C SER A 16 -29.12 4.37 8.49
N ASN A 17 -28.44 3.26 8.83
CA ASN A 17 -28.53 2.61 10.14
C ASN A 17 -27.11 2.37 10.70
N SER A 18 -26.45 3.47 11.05
CA SER A 18 -25.09 3.44 11.57
C SER A 18 -25.06 2.92 13.02
N ILE A 19 -24.09 2.06 13.34
CA ILE A 19 -23.88 1.56 14.71
C ILE A 19 -23.40 2.68 15.63
N THR A 20 -23.82 2.69 16.89
CA THR A 20 -23.29 3.63 17.89
C THR A 20 -21.95 3.16 18.46
N GLY A 21 -21.23 4.07 19.13
CA GLY A 21 -19.97 3.73 19.81
C GLY A 21 -20.16 2.67 20.90
N ASP A 22 -21.21 2.82 21.72
CA ASP A 22 -21.51 1.89 22.82
C ASP A 22 -21.88 0.49 22.30
N GLU A 23 -22.67 0.41 21.22
CA GLU A 23 -22.99 -0.87 20.57
C GLU A 23 -21.75 -1.51 19.96
N TRP A 24 -20.89 -0.70 19.31
CA TRP A 24 -19.67 -1.18 18.68
C TRP A 24 -18.79 -1.95 19.65
N GLU A 25 -18.63 -1.52 20.90
CA GLU A 25 -17.75 -2.18 21.87
C GLU A 25 -18.08 -3.67 22.06
N SER A 26 -19.36 -4.01 22.15
CA SER A 26 -19.84 -5.41 22.28
C SER A 26 -20.19 -6.09 20.95
N TYR A 27 -20.13 -5.36 19.83
CA TYR A 27 -20.57 -5.85 18.53
C TYR A 27 -19.76 -7.05 18.04
N THR A 28 -20.47 -8.12 17.69
CA THR A 28 -19.92 -9.27 16.96
C THR A 28 -20.60 -9.33 15.60
N PRO A 29 -19.88 -9.02 14.51
CA PRO A 29 -20.49 -9.00 13.19
C PRO A 29 -20.95 -10.39 12.76
N PRO A 30 -22.04 -10.49 11.99
CA PRO A 30 -22.50 -11.75 11.44
C PRO A 30 -21.47 -12.31 10.46
N SER A 31 -21.37 -13.65 10.38
CA SER A 31 -20.55 -14.31 9.37
C SER A 31 -20.95 -13.85 7.96
N PRO A 32 -20.01 -13.58 7.04
CA PRO A 32 -18.57 -13.86 7.12
C PRO A 32 -17.69 -12.69 7.60
N TYR A 33 -18.29 -11.61 8.13
CA TYR A 33 -17.56 -10.41 8.51
C TYR A 33 -16.79 -10.59 9.82
N ILE A 34 -15.67 -9.88 9.95
CA ILE A 34 -14.81 -9.92 11.14
C ILE A 34 -14.60 -8.49 11.63
N LYS A 35 -14.77 -8.27 12.92
CA LYS A 35 -14.51 -6.98 13.56
C LYS A 35 -13.01 -6.72 13.60
N ASN A 36 -12.59 -5.57 13.09
CA ASN A 36 -11.19 -5.16 13.17
C ASN A 36 -10.84 -4.73 14.61
N THR A 37 -9.58 -4.89 14.99
CA THR A 37 -9.09 -4.35 16.26
C THR A 37 -9.19 -2.84 16.24
N THR A 38 -9.75 -2.25 17.31
CA THR A 38 -9.78 -0.79 17.48
C THR A 38 -8.35 -0.26 17.52
N ARG A 39 -8.05 0.72 16.66
CA ARG A 39 -6.75 1.39 16.60
C ARG A 39 -6.98 2.89 16.54
N ASN A 40 -6.17 3.63 17.29
CA ASN A 40 -6.30 5.06 17.46
C ASN A 40 -5.55 5.76 16.34
N LEU A 41 -6.27 6.59 15.58
CA LEU A 41 -5.72 7.32 14.45
C LEU A 41 -4.63 8.30 14.91
N GLN A 42 -3.56 8.37 14.14
CA GLN A 42 -2.41 9.23 14.38
C GLN A 42 -2.35 10.39 13.37
N PHE A 43 -3.37 10.56 12.53
CA PHE A 43 -3.59 11.74 11.70
C PHE A 43 -4.80 12.53 12.21
N ASN A 44 -4.98 13.78 11.77
CA ASN A 44 -5.93 14.72 12.36
C ASN A 44 -7.12 15.02 11.46
N GLU A 45 -6.92 15.07 10.15
CA GLU A 45 -8.00 15.30 9.18
C GLU A 45 -7.94 14.27 8.07
N GLN A 46 -9.11 14.05 7.46
CA GLN A 46 -9.23 13.21 6.29
C GLN A 46 -10.33 13.72 5.37
N ILE A 47 -10.15 13.50 4.06
CA ILE A 47 -11.18 13.71 3.05
C ILE A 47 -11.40 12.39 2.33
N PHE A 48 -12.58 11.81 2.48
CA PHE A 48 -12.96 10.61 1.74
C PHE A 48 -13.36 11.01 0.32
N ILE A 49 -12.73 10.38 -0.68
CA ILE A 49 -12.92 10.70 -2.10
C ILE A 49 -14.04 9.84 -2.67
N SER A 50 -13.93 8.51 -2.58
CA SER A 50 -14.96 7.57 -3.05
C SER A 50 -14.78 6.17 -2.47
N SER A 51 -15.83 5.35 -2.58
CA SER A 51 -15.70 3.91 -2.37
C SER A 51 -14.87 3.27 -3.50
N PRO A 52 -14.19 2.14 -3.25
CA PRO A 52 -13.35 1.48 -4.25
C PRO A 52 -14.06 1.26 -5.60
N GLY A 53 -13.41 1.69 -6.69
CA GLY A 53 -13.92 1.57 -8.06
C GLY A 53 -15.08 2.51 -8.40
N GLN A 54 -15.47 3.41 -7.51
CA GLN A 54 -16.52 4.40 -7.75
C GLN A 54 -15.93 5.76 -8.10
N MET A 55 -16.69 6.53 -8.90
CA MET A 55 -16.35 7.92 -9.21
C MET A 55 -16.24 8.78 -7.93
N PRO A 56 -15.43 9.85 -7.93
CA PRO A 56 -15.34 10.78 -6.81
C PRO A 56 -16.72 11.27 -6.34
N GLY A 57 -16.91 11.32 -5.02
CA GLY A 57 -18.16 11.70 -4.36
C GLY A 57 -19.16 10.56 -4.14
N VAL A 58 -18.93 9.37 -4.73
CA VAL A 58 -19.83 8.22 -4.57
C VAL A 58 -19.35 7.31 -3.45
N SER A 59 -20.27 7.00 -2.52
CA SER A 59 -20.09 6.01 -1.46
C SER A 59 -21.07 4.86 -1.66
N THR A 60 -20.57 3.63 -1.59
CA THR A 60 -21.41 2.43 -1.58
C THR A 60 -21.53 1.88 -0.16
N TYR A 61 -22.64 1.22 0.11
CA TYR A 61 -22.97 0.70 1.43
C TYR A 61 -23.42 -0.76 1.33
N ILE A 62 -23.17 -1.52 2.39
CA ILE A 62 -23.79 -2.81 2.63
C ILE A 62 -24.68 -2.71 3.86
N THR A 63 -25.63 -3.63 3.98
CA THR A 63 -26.38 -3.89 5.20
C THR A 63 -26.05 -5.29 5.68
N THR A 64 -25.67 -5.43 6.94
CA THR A 64 -25.46 -6.74 7.56
C THR A 64 -26.80 -7.32 8.04
N GLU A 65 -26.95 -8.63 7.93
CA GLU A 65 -28.14 -9.36 8.35
C GLU A 65 -27.74 -10.39 9.42
N PRO A 66 -28.55 -10.60 10.48
CA PRO A 66 -29.89 -10.02 10.72
C PRO A 66 -29.88 -8.72 11.54
N ASP A 67 -28.71 -8.14 11.83
CA ASP A 67 -28.58 -6.97 12.72
C ASP A 67 -29.00 -5.64 12.07
N GLY A 68 -29.06 -5.57 10.74
CA GLY A 68 -29.55 -4.43 9.98
C GLY A 68 -28.59 -3.22 9.94
N TYR A 69 -27.37 -3.33 10.48
CA TYR A 69 -26.42 -2.21 10.48
C TYR A 69 -25.91 -1.93 9.07
N THR A 70 -25.75 -0.65 8.74
CA THR A 70 -25.20 -0.22 7.46
C THR A 70 -23.72 0.12 7.57
N TRP A 71 -22.96 -0.21 6.53
CA TRP A 71 -21.52 0.00 6.49
C TRP A 71 -21.07 0.56 5.15
N GLY A 72 -20.36 1.68 5.16
CA GLY A 72 -19.80 2.29 3.96
C GLY A 72 -18.53 1.55 3.52
N ALA A 73 -18.45 1.16 2.25
CA ALA A 73 -17.26 0.54 1.67
C ALA A 73 -16.11 1.56 1.65
N MET A 74 -15.04 1.28 2.40
CA MET A 74 -13.95 2.22 2.65
C MET A 74 -12.70 1.90 1.83
N SER A 75 -12.33 0.63 1.76
CA SER A 75 -11.18 0.19 0.96
C SER A 75 -11.31 -1.28 0.56
N THR A 76 -10.44 -1.74 -0.32
CA THR A 76 -10.12 -3.17 -0.44
C THR A 76 -8.63 -3.35 -0.15
N ALA A 77 -8.24 -4.46 0.48
CA ALA A 77 -6.87 -4.67 0.93
C ALA A 77 -6.35 -6.05 0.53
N ILE A 78 -5.13 -6.10 -0.01
CA ILE A 78 -4.37 -7.35 -0.18
C ILE A 78 -3.28 -7.35 0.89
N ASN A 79 -3.25 -8.39 1.72
CA ASN A 79 -2.35 -8.47 2.87
C ASN A 79 -1.38 -9.63 2.72
N ALA A 80 -0.11 -9.41 3.05
CA ALA A 80 0.89 -10.46 3.16
C ALA A 80 1.84 -10.19 4.33
N MET A 81 2.43 -11.25 4.90
CA MET A 81 3.52 -11.11 5.87
C MET A 81 4.88 -10.99 5.16
N TYR A 82 5.78 -10.17 5.72
CA TYR A 82 7.14 -9.99 5.22
C TYR A 82 8.16 -9.79 6.37
N PRO A 83 9.33 -10.46 6.33
CA PRO A 83 9.58 -11.65 5.54
C PRO A 83 8.63 -12.78 5.97
N PHE A 84 8.30 -13.68 5.03
CA PHE A 84 7.50 -14.87 5.33
C PHE A 84 8.40 -16.10 5.35
N GLU A 85 8.39 -16.80 6.49
CA GLU A 85 9.15 -18.04 6.70
C GLU A 85 8.19 -19.19 7.00
N SER A 86 7.99 -20.07 6.03
CA SER A 86 7.09 -21.23 6.14
C SER A 86 7.53 -22.29 7.15
N ASN A 87 8.80 -22.27 7.57
CA ASN A 87 9.34 -23.15 8.61
C ASN A 87 9.65 -22.39 9.92
N GLY A 88 9.28 -21.11 10.01
CA GLY A 88 9.57 -20.24 11.14
C GLY A 88 8.30 -19.80 11.87
N PRO A 89 8.18 -18.52 12.26
CA PRO A 89 7.04 -18.02 13.04
C PRO A 89 5.68 -18.16 12.34
N TYR A 90 5.66 -18.43 11.03
CA TYR A 90 4.44 -18.60 10.23
C TYR A 90 4.18 -20.02 9.75
N ALA A 91 4.79 -21.04 10.36
CA ALA A 91 4.63 -22.45 9.96
C ALA A 91 3.17 -22.97 9.99
N ALA A 92 2.28 -22.30 10.74
CA ALA A 92 0.86 -22.63 10.77
C ALA A 92 0.07 -22.15 9.54
N TYR A 93 0.69 -21.37 8.65
CA TYR A 93 0.01 -20.75 7.51
C TYR A 93 0.59 -21.26 6.19
N PRO A 94 -0.25 -21.57 5.19
CA PRO A 94 0.20 -22.13 3.92
C PRO A 94 0.92 -21.10 3.02
N SER A 95 0.77 -19.80 3.28
CA SER A 95 1.39 -18.74 2.48
C SER A 95 1.49 -17.41 3.25
N ALA A 96 2.31 -16.49 2.72
CA ALA A 96 2.43 -15.12 3.21
C ALA A 96 1.07 -14.40 3.26
N TYR A 97 0.21 -14.65 2.27
CA TYR A 97 -1.13 -14.08 2.17
C TYR A 97 -2.10 -14.66 3.20
N ALA A 98 -2.05 -15.98 3.42
CA ALA A 98 -2.86 -16.62 4.45
C ALA A 98 -2.52 -16.07 5.85
N ALA A 99 -1.22 -15.94 6.15
CA ALA A 99 -0.76 -15.31 7.38
C ALA A 99 -1.17 -13.82 7.43
N GLY A 100 -1.00 -13.08 6.33
CA GLY A 100 -1.34 -11.67 6.22
C GLY A 100 -2.81 -11.36 6.55
N ASN A 101 -3.73 -12.25 6.21
CA ASN A 101 -5.16 -12.07 6.49
C ASN A 101 -5.59 -12.55 7.89
N LEU A 102 -4.86 -13.46 8.52
CA LEU A 102 -5.28 -14.10 9.78
C LEU A 102 -4.49 -13.66 11.02
N VAL A 103 -3.25 -13.22 10.84
CA VAL A 103 -2.40 -12.74 11.95
C VAL A 103 -2.85 -11.34 12.33
N THR A 104 -3.31 -11.16 13.57
CA THR A 104 -3.71 -9.84 14.09
C THR A 104 -2.49 -8.95 14.27
N THR A 105 -1.52 -9.39 15.06
CA THR A 105 -0.27 -8.65 15.33
C THR A 105 0.92 -9.43 14.74
N PRO A 106 1.69 -8.84 13.82
CA PRO A 106 2.94 -9.40 13.32
C PRO A 106 3.88 -9.90 14.42
N VAL A 107 4.66 -10.92 14.11
CA VAL A 107 5.69 -11.42 15.03
C VAL A 107 6.88 -10.46 15.00
N ALA A 108 7.62 -10.35 16.10
CA ALA A 108 8.83 -9.55 16.16
C ALA A 108 9.80 -9.88 15.00
N GLY A 109 10.33 -8.85 14.34
CA GLY A 109 11.22 -9.00 13.18
C GLY A 109 10.49 -9.14 11.85
N THR A 110 9.17 -9.04 11.84
CA THR A 110 8.32 -9.14 10.64
C THR A 110 7.31 -7.99 10.61
N VAL A 111 6.73 -7.76 9.44
CA VAL A 111 5.66 -6.80 9.22
C VAL A 111 4.54 -7.42 8.40
N LYS A 112 3.33 -6.88 8.53
CA LYS A 112 2.29 -7.07 7.52
C LYS A 112 2.41 -5.97 6.49
N VAL A 113 2.56 -6.36 5.24
CA VAL A 113 2.52 -5.46 4.09
C VAL A 113 1.11 -5.50 3.52
N THR A 114 0.55 -4.32 3.25
CA THR A 114 -0.79 -4.20 2.69
C THR A 114 -0.78 -3.24 1.51
N VAL A 115 -1.25 -3.69 0.35
CA VAL A 115 -1.68 -2.83 -0.75
C VAL A 115 -3.15 -2.50 -0.49
N ASN A 116 -3.43 -1.23 -0.17
CA ASN A 116 -4.74 -0.79 0.29
C ASN A 116 -5.38 0.15 -0.74
N TYR A 117 -6.37 -0.37 -1.46
CA TYR A 117 -7.13 0.39 -2.43
C TYR A 117 -8.11 1.32 -1.71
N LYS A 118 -7.69 2.56 -1.48
CA LYS A 118 -8.36 3.49 -0.58
C LYS A 118 -8.29 4.91 -1.12
N ALA A 119 -9.45 5.48 -1.43
CA ALA A 119 -9.57 6.83 -1.97
C ALA A 119 -9.80 7.83 -0.82
N GLN A 120 -8.71 8.27 -0.17
CA GLN A 120 -8.79 9.20 0.95
C GLN A 120 -7.51 10.02 1.08
N ASP A 121 -7.64 11.35 1.15
CA ASP A 121 -6.55 12.20 1.62
C ASP A 121 -6.49 12.18 3.16
N MET A 122 -5.28 12.19 3.70
CA MET A 122 -5.03 12.22 5.14
C MET A 122 -4.04 13.34 5.49
N LYS A 123 -4.31 14.08 6.56
CA LYS A 123 -3.45 15.16 7.03
C LYS A 123 -2.95 14.93 8.45
N TRP A 124 -1.65 15.03 8.61
CA TRP A 124 -0.96 15.10 9.90
C TRP A 124 -0.62 16.55 10.19
N TRP A 125 -1.25 17.12 11.21
CA TRP A 125 -0.92 18.47 11.66
C TRP A 125 0.50 18.56 12.22
N ALA A 126 1.15 19.69 12.05
CA ALA A 126 2.39 19.99 12.76
C ALA A 126 2.14 20.37 14.24
N TYR A 127 1.01 21.02 14.51
CA TYR A 127 0.67 21.59 15.82
C TYR A 127 -0.70 21.11 16.30
N GLU A 128 -0.89 21.00 17.62
CA GLU A 128 -2.14 20.54 18.25
C GLU A 128 -3.35 21.42 17.92
N SER A 129 -3.12 22.69 17.59
CA SER A 129 -4.17 23.65 17.27
C SER A 129 -4.63 23.59 15.80
N GLY A 130 -3.98 22.79 14.94
CA GLY A 130 -4.22 22.78 13.49
C GLY A 130 -3.75 24.06 12.77
N TYR A 131 -3.09 24.99 13.47
CA TYR A 131 -2.51 26.21 12.91
C TYR A 131 -0.98 26.12 12.78
N SER A 132 -0.34 27.15 12.23
CA SER A 132 1.12 27.23 12.03
C SER A 132 1.95 27.47 13.31
N SER A 133 1.33 27.46 14.49
CA SER A 133 2.00 27.71 15.77
C SER A 133 1.32 26.98 16.94
N GLY A 134 2.08 26.75 18.01
CA GLY A 134 1.60 26.10 19.24
C GLY A 134 2.47 24.91 19.66
N LYS A 135 1.89 24.01 20.44
CA LYS A 135 2.54 22.76 20.84
C LYS A 135 2.61 21.82 19.64
N LYS A 136 3.81 21.32 19.34
CA LYS A 136 4.02 20.39 18.23
C LYS A 136 3.57 18.98 18.58
N ILE A 137 3.06 18.28 17.58
CA ILE A 137 2.64 16.88 17.69
C ILE A 137 3.84 15.99 17.33
N ALA A 138 4.15 15.02 18.19
CA ALA A 138 5.14 14.00 17.88
C ALA A 138 4.65 13.07 16.77
N ARG A 139 5.48 12.87 15.75
CA ARG A 139 5.25 11.94 14.64
C ARG A 139 6.31 10.83 14.64
N TYR A 140 5.93 9.69 14.12
CA TYR A 140 6.75 8.50 14.13
C TYR A 140 6.85 7.95 12.71
N PHE A 141 8.06 7.69 12.28
CA PHE A 141 8.38 7.19 10.95
C PHE A 141 9.16 5.89 11.06
N ILE A 142 8.96 5.03 10.08
CA ILE A 142 9.83 3.90 9.79
C ILE A 142 10.36 4.03 8.38
N THR A 143 11.55 3.50 8.13
CA THR A 143 12.15 3.47 6.78
C THR A 143 12.65 2.07 6.50
N ASP A 144 12.26 1.52 5.36
CA ASP A 144 12.68 0.19 4.93
C ASP A 144 14.12 0.20 4.40
N PRO A 145 14.74 -0.97 4.17
CA PRO A 145 16.14 -1.05 3.70
C PRO A 145 16.35 -0.43 2.31
N TYR A 146 15.28 -0.16 1.57
CA TYR A 146 15.30 0.42 0.23
C TYR A 146 15.11 1.94 0.24
N GLY A 147 14.90 2.53 1.42
CA GLY A 147 14.73 3.97 1.62
C GLY A 147 13.28 4.46 1.51
N ASN A 148 12.29 3.56 1.42
CA ASN A 148 10.89 3.97 1.47
C ASN A 148 10.54 4.37 2.90
N GLN A 149 9.98 5.58 3.06
CA GLN A 149 9.60 6.09 4.36
C GLN A 149 8.09 5.97 4.56
N TYR A 150 7.70 5.59 5.77
CA TYR A 150 6.31 5.43 6.17
C TYR A 150 6.03 6.25 7.43
N ILE A 151 4.90 6.96 7.47
CA ILE A 151 4.43 7.74 8.62
C ILE A 151 3.34 6.97 9.37
N MET A 152 3.38 7.00 10.70
CA MET A 152 2.40 6.30 11.53
C MET A 152 0.98 6.84 11.28
N HIS A 153 0.09 5.92 10.92
CA HIS A 153 -1.31 6.12 10.60
C HIS A 153 -2.22 5.81 11.78
N ALA A 154 -1.94 4.72 12.48
CA ALA A 154 -2.74 4.27 13.61
C ALA A 154 -1.87 3.47 14.57
N SER A 155 -2.23 3.46 15.85
CA SER A 155 -1.60 2.64 16.89
C SER A 155 -2.66 1.87 17.67
N GLY A 156 -2.33 0.68 18.17
CA GLY A 156 -3.13 0.01 19.20
C GLY A 156 -3.25 0.82 20.50
N GLU A 157 -2.39 1.82 20.68
CA GLU A 157 -2.32 2.68 21.85
C GLU A 157 -3.00 4.04 21.64
N SER A 158 -3.50 4.67 22.72
CA SER A 158 -4.34 5.88 22.64
C SER A 158 -3.69 7.15 23.21
N THR A 159 -2.61 7.04 24.00
CA THR A 159 -1.98 8.21 24.64
C THR A 159 -0.60 8.47 24.04
N PRO A 160 -0.11 9.73 24.00
CA PRO A 160 1.22 10.01 23.45
C PRO A 160 2.35 9.20 24.08
N ALA A 161 2.30 8.97 25.40
CA ALA A 161 3.30 8.18 26.11
C ALA A 161 3.21 6.68 25.79
N THR A 162 1.99 6.13 25.65
CA THR A 162 1.84 4.72 25.29
C THR A 162 2.15 4.46 23.82
N VAL A 163 1.79 5.39 22.92
CA VAL A 163 2.19 5.35 21.50
C VAL A 163 3.70 5.39 21.35
N LEU A 164 4.41 6.26 22.09
CA LEU A 164 5.89 6.28 22.09
C LEU A 164 6.46 4.93 22.53
N ARG A 165 5.96 4.35 23.62
CA ARG A 165 6.42 3.03 24.10
C ARG A 165 6.16 1.92 23.08
N ALA A 166 5.00 1.92 22.43
CA ALA A 166 4.68 0.95 21.37
C ALA A 166 5.61 1.12 20.15
N PHE A 167 5.88 2.36 19.75
CA PHE A 167 6.86 2.65 18.70
C PHE A 167 8.26 2.14 19.05
N GLU A 168 8.70 2.38 20.28
CA GLU A 168 10.01 1.94 20.77
C GLU A 168 10.10 0.42 20.92
N SER A 169 9.02 -0.26 21.33
CA SER A 169 8.97 -1.71 21.50
C SER A 169 8.82 -2.51 20.20
N ALA A 170 8.33 -1.88 19.13
CA ALA A 170 8.20 -2.51 17.82
C ALA A 170 9.55 -3.06 17.33
N VAL A 171 9.59 -4.35 17.00
CA VAL A 171 10.75 -5.03 16.44
C VAL A 171 10.52 -5.18 14.94
N LEU A 172 11.19 -4.33 14.16
CA LEU A 172 11.11 -4.32 12.70
C LEU A 172 12.05 -5.38 12.07
N PRO A 173 11.83 -5.75 10.80
CA PRO A 173 12.76 -6.60 10.07
C PRO A 173 14.15 -5.98 9.96
N THR A 174 15.14 -6.82 9.67
CA THR A 174 16.53 -6.39 9.48
C THR A 174 16.65 -5.28 8.44
N GLY A 175 17.46 -4.27 8.75
CA GLY A 175 17.73 -3.12 7.89
C GLY A 175 16.70 -1.99 7.96
N TRP A 176 15.56 -2.20 8.61
CA TRP A 176 14.59 -1.13 8.86
C TRP A 176 15.10 -0.20 9.96
N THR A 177 14.72 1.08 9.86
CA THR A 177 15.06 2.09 10.86
C THR A 177 13.81 2.79 11.40
N LYS A 178 13.91 3.29 12.63
CA LYS A 178 12.86 4.05 13.32
C LYS A 178 13.32 5.49 13.49
N GLN A 179 12.43 6.44 13.21
CA GLN A 179 12.65 7.85 13.46
C GLN A 179 11.46 8.45 14.21
N GLY A 180 11.67 8.84 15.47
CA GLY A 180 10.63 9.42 16.30
C GLY A 180 11.13 9.70 17.73
N PRO A 181 10.55 10.68 18.43
CA PRO A 181 9.53 11.63 17.95
C PRO A 181 10.13 12.64 16.95
N VAL A 182 9.45 12.82 15.82
CA VAL A 182 9.72 13.86 14.82
C VAL A 182 8.66 14.94 14.94
N TYR A 183 9.07 16.20 14.90
CA TYR A 183 8.15 17.32 14.95
C TYR A 183 8.14 18.04 13.61
N LEU A 184 7.01 17.97 12.92
CA LEU A 184 6.87 18.58 11.60
C LEU A 184 7.07 20.11 11.66
N THR A 185 7.56 20.68 10.57
CA THR A 185 7.66 22.14 10.39
C THR A 185 6.40 22.73 9.76
N ALA A 186 5.66 21.91 9.01
CA ALA A 186 4.37 22.22 8.41
C ALA A 186 3.52 20.94 8.36
N ASP A 187 2.21 21.10 8.16
CA ASP A 187 1.30 19.97 8.00
C ASP A 187 1.75 19.07 6.84
N LYS A 188 1.62 17.76 7.03
CA LYS A 188 1.87 16.77 5.98
C LYS A 188 0.53 16.26 5.47
N ILE A 189 0.27 16.47 4.20
CA ILE A 189 -0.86 15.86 3.49
C ILE A 189 -0.32 14.65 2.74
N LEU A 190 -1.01 13.53 2.88
CA LEU A 190 -0.77 12.34 2.09
C LEU A 190 -1.99 12.14 1.17
N THR A 191 -1.69 11.99 -0.11
CA THR A 191 -2.65 11.73 -1.18
C THR A 191 -2.34 10.35 -1.77
N PRO A 192 -3.35 9.54 -2.09
CA PRO A 192 -3.13 8.20 -2.62
C PRO A 192 -2.51 8.25 -4.01
N SER A 193 -1.76 7.21 -4.35
CA SER A 193 -1.39 6.93 -5.74
C SER A 193 -2.65 6.66 -6.54
N VAL A 194 -2.63 7.03 -7.83
CA VAL A 194 -3.82 6.93 -8.70
C VAL A 194 -3.53 6.07 -9.93
N ALA A 195 -4.56 5.39 -10.42
CA ALA A 195 -4.58 4.73 -11.71
C ALA A 195 -5.97 4.89 -12.38
N PRO A 196 -6.05 4.70 -13.71
CA PRO A 196 -7.33 4.74 -14.44
C PRO A 196 -8.41 3.85 -13.81
N GLY A 197 -9.67 4.23 -13.99
CA GLY A 197 -10.81 3.47 -13.44
C GLY A 197 -11.13 3.78 -11.98
N TYR A 198 -10.77 4.97 -11.49
CA TYR A 198 -10.98 5.41 -10.10
C TYR A 198 -10.30 4.49 -9.07
N ILE A 199 -9.08 4.07 -9.40
CA ILE A 199 -8.26 3.23 -8.53
C ILE A 199 -7.31 4.14 -7.78
N TYR A 200 -7.34 4.02 -6.45
CA TYR A 200 -6.53 4.79 -5.52
C TYR A 200 -5.82 3.82 -4.60
N GLU A 201 -4.55 4.05 -4.29
CA GLU A 201 -3.75 3.11 -3.54
C GLU A 201 -2.89 3.77 -2.47
N TYR A 202 -2.70 3.02 -1.38
CA TYR A 202 -1.65 3.23 -0.43
C TYR A 202 -0.95 1.93 -0.04
N ASN A 203 0.38 1.96 -0.04
CA ASN A 203 1.18 0.95 0.62
C ASN A 203 1.18 1.16 2.14
N LEU A 204 0.82 0.13 2.91
CA LEU A 204 0.82 0.16 4.36
C LEU A 204 1.73 -0.91 4.94
N ILE A 205 2.25 -0.61 6.13
CA ILE A 205 3.04 -1.52 6.96
C ILE A 205 2.40 -1.60 8.34
N ARG A 206 2.20 -2.81 8.87
CA ARG A 206 1.88 -3.04 10.30
C ARG A 206 3.06 -3.72 10.97
N ASP A 207 3.44 -3.26 12.15
CA ASP A 207 4.58 -3.79 12.92
C ASP A 207 4.15 -4.73 14.07
N SER A 208 5.15 -5.24 14.81
CA SER A 208 4.95 -6.18 15.92
C SER A 208 4.37 -5.56 17.20
N ALA A 209 4.17 -4.24 17.25
CA ALA A 209 3.54 -3.52 18.37
C ALA A 209 2.16 -2.97 17.99
N ASP A 210 1.60 -3.48 16.89
CA ASP A 210 0.30 -3.05 16.36
C ASP A 210 0.24 -1.56 15.96
N ASN A 211 1.35 -1.01 15.50
CA ASN A 211 1.34 0.27 14.80
C ASN A 211 1.19 0.02 13.31
N THR A 212 0.44 0.89 12.63
CA THR A 212 0.30 0.90 11.17
C THR A 212 0.84 2.19 10.61
N TYR A 213 1.49 2.10 9.46
CA TYR A 213 2.14 3.20 8.78
C TYR A 213 1.71 3.25 7.32
N HIS A 214 1.55 4.45 6.77
CA HIS A 214 1.34 4.70 5.35
C HIS A 214 2.66 5.10 4.69
N GLN A 215 2.97 4.54 3.52
CA GLN A 215 4.11 5.03 2.74
C GLN A 215 3.89 6.49 2.37
N CYS A 216 4.91 7.30 2.59
CA CYS A 216 4.85 8.74 2.34
C CYS A 216 6.07 9.31 1.62
N ALA A 217 7.03 8.45 1.27
CA ALA A 217 8.12 8.73 0.34
C ALA A 217 8.64 7.41 -0.26
N TRP A 218 9.09 7.48 -1.51
CA TRP A 218 9.71 6.36 -2.22
C TRP A 218 11.23 6.49 -2.14
N GLY A 219 11.90 5.35 -1.97
CA GLY A 219 13.36 5.30 -2.01
C GLY A 219 13.89 5.58 -3.41
N LEU A 220 15.03 6.28 -3.51
CA LEU A 220 15.64 6.65 -4.79
C LEU A 220 16.09 5.44 -5.64
N GLY A 221 16.31 4.28 -5.01
CA GLY A 221 16.63 3.04 -5.72
C GLY A 221 15.44 2.39 -6.44
N GLY A 222 14.22 2.83 -6.15
CA GLY A 222 12.98 2.37 -6.76
C GLY A 222 12.51 0.97 -6.36
N ILE A 223 13.19 0.31 -5.43
CA ILE A 223 12.76 -0.97 -4.87
C ILE A 223 11.79 -0.69 -3.72
N SER A 224 10.65 -1.36 -3.69
CA SER A 224 9.69 -1.29 -2.60
C SER A 224 9.60 -2.61 -1.84
N THR A 225 9.28 -2.55 -0.54
CA THR A 225 8.98 -3.77 0.23
C THR A 225 7.81 -4.57 -0.38
N THR A 226 6.82 -3.91 -0.99
CA THR A 226 5.72 -4.59 -1.70
C THR A 226 6.21 -5.42 -2.87
N ALA A 227 7.20 -4.93 -3.64
CA ALA A 227 7.81 -5.67 -4.74
C ALA A 227 8.62 -6.90 -4.28
N GLN A 228 8.85 -7.06 -2.98
CA GLN A 228 9.57 -8.21 -2.40
C GLN A 228 8.64 -9.35 -1.97
N VAL A 229 7.34 -9.23 -2.26
CA VAL A 229 6.35 -10.29 -2.04
C VAL A 229 5.71 -10.64 -3.37
N GLN A 230 5.96 -11.85 -3.85
CA GLN A 230 5.46 -12.32 -5.15
C GLN A 230 3.93 -12.21 -5.23
N GLY A 231 3.42 -11.54 -6.27
CA GLY A 231 2.00 -11.36 -6.54
C GLY A 231 1.37 -10.10 -5.93
N LEU A 232 2.07 -9.37 -5.07
CA LEU A 232 1.57 -8.08 -4.57
C LEU A 232 1.74 -7.01 -5.68
N PRO A 233 0.70 -6.21 -5.96
CA PRO A 233 0.81 -5.11 -6.92
C PRO A 233 1.87 -4.09 -6.50
N ILE A 234 2.59 -3.55 -7.49
CA ILE A 234 3.64 -2.55 -7.30
C ILE A 234 3.11 -1.19 -7.76
N TRP A 235 3.29 -0.17 -6.92
CA TRP A 235 2.75 1.16 -7.14
C TRP A 235 3.82 2.23 -7.05
N GLY A 236 3.84 3.12 -8.05
CA GLY A 236 4.56 4.37 -8.00
C GLY A 236 3.78 5.42 -7.21
N ALA A 237 4.14 6.69 -7.41
CA ALA A 237 3.65 7.82 -6.62
C ALA A 237 2.92 8.83 -7.51
N THR A 238 2.23 9.78 -6.90
CA THR A 238 1.65 10.95 -7.60
C THR A 238 2.70 12.00 -8.02
N VAL A 239 3.97 11.72 -7.77
CA VAL A 239 5.12 12.54 -8.13
C VAL A 239 6.11 11.71 -8.94
N ALA A 240 7.06 12.36 -9.60
CA ALA A 240 8.07 11.65 -10.37
C ALA A 240 8.82 10.63 -9.49
N THR A 241 8.88 9.38 -9.94
CA THR A 241 9.43 8.27 -9.16
C THR A 241 10.18 7.27 -10.04
N THR A 242 10.92 6.38 -9.40
CA THR A 242 11.54 5.22 -10.04
C THR A 242 10.95 3.96 -9.44
N LEU A 243 10.60 3.00 -10.27
CA LEU A 243 10.21 1.65 -9.86
C LEU A 243 11.20 0.67 -10.47
N ARG A 244 11.94 -0.05 -9.63
CA ARG A 244 12.91 -1.06 -10.05
C ARG A 244 12.39 -2.44 -9.73
N ILE A 245 12.37 -3.29 -10.75
CA ILE A 245 12.00 -4.69 -10.63
C ILE A 245 13.28 -5.53 -10.56
N ASP A 246 13.48 -6.23 -9.44
CA ASP A 246 14.67 -7.02 -9.15
C ASP A 246 14.36 -8.52 -8.91
N LYS A 247 13.10 -8.92 -9.15
CA LYS A 247 12.62 -10.31 -9.03
C LYS A 247 12.04 -10.80 -10.35
N SER A 248 12.45 -11.99 -10.77
CA SER A 248 11.94 -12.68 -11.97
C SER A 248 10.59 -13.34 -11.71
N TRP A 249 9.60 -12.52 -11.37
CA TRP A 249 8.21 -12.92 -11.15
C TRP A 249 7.30 -12.29 -12.20
N ASP A 250 6.09 -12.82 -12.29
CA ASP A 250 5.00 -12.07 -12.92
C ASP A 250 4.59 -10.95 -11.96
N ASN A 251 4.58 -9.71 -12.46
CA ASN A 251 4.31 -8.52 -11.66
C ASN A 251 3.18 -7.71 -12.30
N LEU A 252 2.32 -7.13 -11.46
CA LEU A 252 1.35 -6.11 -11.83
C LEU A 252 1.82 -4.77 -11.29
N ILE A 253 2.01 -3.79 -12.18
CA ILE A 253 2.68 -2.53 -11.88
C ILE A 253 1.81 -1.34 -12.32
N TYR A 254 1.73 -0.31 -11.48
CA TYR A 254 1.04 0.94 -11.75
C TYR A 254 1.97 2.15 -11.55
N GLU A 255 1.93 3.15 -12.44
CA GLU A 255 2.74 4.40 -12.31
C GLU A 255 2.39 5.20 -11.04
N GLY A 256 1.13 5.15 -10.58
CA GLY A 256 0.67 5.90 -9.41
C GLY A 256 0.32 7.37 -9.66
N GLY A 257 0.37 7.85 -10.91
CA GLY A 257 -0.13 9.16 -11.34
C GLY A 257 0.94 10.24 -11.61
N GLY A 258 2.20 9.97 -11.29
CA GLY A 258 3.35 10.80 -11.66
C GLY A 258 4.25 10.11 -12.67
N ALA A 259 5.10 10.89 -13.35
CA ALA A 259 6.09 10.39 -14.31
C ALA A 259 6.99 9.31 -13.68
N THR A 260 6.93 8.09 -14.21
CA THR A 260 7.61 6.94 -13.62
C THR A 260 8.68 6.39 -14.56
N LEU A 261 9.90 6.25 -14.04
CA LEU A 261 10.94 5.43 -14.67
C LEU A 261 10.83 3.99 -14.18
N PHE A 262 10.43 3.08 -15.06
CA PHE A 262 10.37 1.64 -14.78
C PHE A 262 11.69 0.97 -15.17
N ILE A 263 12.45 0.48 -14.20
CA ILE A 263 13.75 -0.15 -14.42
C ILE A 263 13.61 -1.67 -14.34
N PHE A 264 14.01 -2.35 -15.42
CA PHE A 264 14.09 -3.79 -15.55
C PHE A 264 15.55 -4.21 -15.67
N GLY A 265 16.11 -4.72 -14.59
CA GLY A 265 17.52 -5.09 -14.51
C GLY A 265 17.89 -6.28 -15.38
N ARG A 266 19.17 -6.36 -15.77
CA ARG A 266 19.71 -7.46 -16.59
C ARG A 266 19.74 -8.82 -15.89
N GLU A 267 19.58 -8.82 -14.58
CA GLU A 267 19.46 -10.01 -13.74
C GLU A 267 18.10 -10.71 -13.86
N LEU A 268 17.11 -10.08 -14.49
CA LEU A 268 15.79 -10.66 -14.68
C LEU A 268 15.81 -11.75 -15.75
N THR A 269 15.67 -13.01 -15.33
CA THR A 269 15.76 -14.19 -16.21
C THR A 269 14.41 -14.72 -16.69
N ALA A 270 13.30 -14.26 -16.11
CA ALA A 270 11.94 -14.71 -16.41
C ALA A 270 10.92 -13.68 -15.90
N GLY A 271 9.64 -13.98 -16.14
CA GLY A 271 8.49 -13.21 -15.63
C GLY A 271 7.90 -12.24 -16.64
N VAL A 272 6.59 -12.02 -16.53
CA VAL A 272 5.83 -11.03 -17.29
C VAL A 272 5.51 -9.84 -16.38
N ASN A 273 6.08 -8.69 -16.69
CA ASN A 273 5.89 -7.46 -15.95
C ASN A 273 4.83 -6.60 -16.64
N THR A 274 3.59 -6.68 -16.14
CA THR A 274 2.47 -5.95 -16.71
C THR A 274 2.40 -4.55 -16.11
N ILE A 275 2.69 -3.54 -16.92
CA ILE A 275 2.45 -2.14 -16.57
C ILE A 275 1.03 -1.80 -17.02
N ALA A 276 0.13 -1.61 -16.05
CA ALA A 276 -1.31 -1.49 -16.31
C ALA A 276 -1.72 -0.14 -16.91
N ASN A 277 -0.92 0.90 -16.71
CA ASN A 277 -1.24 2.27 -17.10
C ASN A 277 -0.02 3.10 -17.52
N PHE A 278 0.90 2.50 -18.28
CA PHE A 278 2.04 3.22 -18.84
C PHE A 278 1.57 4.43 -19.66
N ASN A 279 2.10 5.62 -19.38
CA ASN A 279 1.68 6.84 -20.03
C ASN A 279 2.89 7.70 -20.44
N PRO A 280 3.39 7.55 -21.68
CA PRO A 280 4.54 8.32 -22.14
C PRO A 280 4.23 9.83 -22.24
N SER A 281 2.95 10.20 -22.36
CA SER A 281 2.54 11.62 -22.36
C SER A 281 2.67 12.27 -20.97
N ASN A 282 2.66 11.47 -19.90
CA ASN A 282 2.93 11.91 -18.52
C ASN A 282 4.45 11.90 -18.21
N GLY A 283 5.28 11.44 -19.14
CA GLY A 283 6.72 11.30 -18.94
C GLY A 283 7.15 9.95 -18.39
N ASP A 284 6.30 8.92 -18.46
CA ASP A 284 6.73 7.56 -18.14
C ASP A 284 7.82 7.08 -19.11
N MET A 285 8.82 6.41 -18.56
CA MET A 285 9.95 5.88 -19.31
C MET A 285 10.32 4.46 -18.86
N LEU A 286 10.97 3.74 -19.75
CA LEU A 286 11.46 2.39 -19.52
C LEU A 286 12.99 2.38 -19.47
N GLY A 287 13.58 1.74 -18.48
CA GLY A 287 15.02 1.50 -18.39
C GLY A 287 15.31 0.00 -18.45
N PHE A 288 16.10 -0.44 -19.44
CA PHE A 288 16.40 -1.87 -19.64
C PHE A 288 17.77 -2.30 -19.14
N ASP A 289 18.50 -1.41 -18.47
CA ASP A 289 19.82 -1.70 -17.88
C ASP A 289 20.82 -2.30 -18.90
N GLY A 290 20.80 -1.75 -20.13
CA GLY A 290 21.66 -2.18 -21.23
C GLY A 290 21.25 -3.47 -21.96
N GLN A 291 20.09 -4.04 -21.64
CA GLN A 291 19.56 -5.20 -22.37
C GLN A 291 19.09 -4.83 -23.79
N THR A 292 19.27 -5.76 -24.72
CA THR A 292 18.61 -5.67 -26.03
C THR A 292 17.17 -6.17 -25.91
N TYR A 293 16.28 -5.72 -26.80
CA TYR A 293 14.87 -6.09 -26.75
C TYR A 293 14.26 -6.31 -28.14
N THR A 294 13.17 -7.05 -28.18
CA THR A 294 12.25 -7.11 -29.32
C THR A 294 10.85 -6.72 -28.86
N THR A 295 10.02 -6.25 -29.79
CA THR A 295 8.64 -5.87 -29.49
C THR A 295 7.65 -6.67 -30.33
N GLN A 296 6.48 -6.94 -29.76
CA GLN A 296 5.38 -7.62 -30.40
C GLN A 296 4.06 -7.00 -29.94
N ASP A 297 3.25 -6.54 -30.88
CA ASP A 297 1.87 -6.15 -30.59
C ASP A 297 1.01 -7.41 -30.35
N THR A 298 0.21 -7.39 -29.29
CA THR A 298 -0.65 -8.50 -28.88
C THR A 298 -2.05 -8.00 -28.59
N ALA A 299 -3.03 -8.91 -28.45
CA ALA A 299 -4.39 -8.52 -28.07
C ALA A 299 -4.48 -7.80 -26.70
N ASN A 300 -3.48 -7.97 -25.83
CA ASN A 300 -3.46 -7.38 -24.49
C ASN A 300 -2.60 -6.11 -24.40
N GLY A 301 -1.90 -5.75 -25.49
CA GLY A 301 -0.98 -4.62 -25.57
C GLY A 301 0.41 -5.02 -26.08
N MET A 302 1.35 -4.07 -25.96
CA MET A 302 2.68 -4.17 -26.51
C MET A 302 3.57 -4.97 -25.58
N GLN A 303 4.00 -6.14 -26.05
CA GLN A 303 4.94 -6.98 -25.35
C GLN A 303 6.37 -6.62 -25.76
N ILE A 304 7.25 -6.43 -24.79
CA ILE A 304 8.67 -6.15 -24.96
C ILE A 304 9.43 -7.31 -24.33
N GLN A 305 10.13 -8.10 -25.15
CA GLN A 305 10.94 -9.22 -24.68
C GLN A 305 12.38 -8.75 -24.48
N LEU A 306 12.90 -8.87 -23.27
CA LEU A 306 14.27 -8.49 -22.94
C LEU A 306 15.21 -9.68 -23.15
N SER A 307 16.48 -9.39 -23.49
CA SER A 307 17.51 -10.41 -23.70
C SER A 307 17.85 -11.23 -22.45
N GLY A 308 17.58 -10.70 -21.25
CA GLY A 308 17.72 -11.45 -20.00
C GLY A 308 16.72 -12.60 -19.86
N GLY A 309 15.58 -12.53 -20.54
CA GLY A 309 14.51 -13.56 -20.51
C GLY A 309 13.20 -13.07 -19.91
N ALA A 310 13.21 -11.99 -19.14
CA ALA A 310 11.99 -11.32 -18.70
C ALA A 310 11.27 -10.57 -19.84
N SER A 311 9.97 -10.37 -19.67
CA SER A 311 9.16 -9.58 -20.60
C SER A 311 8.39 -8.48 -19.88
N ILE A 312 8.06 -7.42 -20.62
CA ILE A 312 7.23 -6.30 -20.16
C ILE A 312 5.99 -6.28 -21.04
N LEU A 313 4.81 -6.16 -20.44
CA LEU A 313 3.56 -5.94 -21.14
C LEU A 313 3.07 -4.54 -20.82
N LEU A 314 3.07 -3.65 -21.82
CA LEU A 314 2.42 -2.34 -21.72
C LEU A 314 0.94 -2.52 -22.03
N SER A 315 0.13 -2.67 -20.98
CA SER A 315 -1.28 -3.05 -21.13
C SER A 315 -2.08 -2.00 -21.90
N GLY A 316 -2.83 -2.44 -22.91
CA GLY A 316 -3.68 -1.55 -23.71
C GLY A 316 -2.94 -0.61 -24.68
N ILE A 317 -1.61 -0.69 -24.77
CA ILE A 317 -0.81 0.08 -25.73
C ILE A 317 -0.49 -0.79 -26.94
N SER A 318 -0.79 -0.36 -28.16
CA SER A 318 -0.54 -1.14 -29.39
C SER A 318 0.64 -0.66 -30.22
N THR A 319 1.32 0.41 -29.79
CA THR A 319 2.50 0.97 -30.48
C THR A 319 3.68 1.05 -29.54
N PHE A 320 4.89 1.11 -30.11
CA PHE A 320 6.12 1.29 -29.35
C PHE A 320 6.98 2.34 -30.01
N ASP A 321 7.47 3.29 -29.22
CA ASP A 321 8.45 4.28 -29.66
C ASP A 321 9.74 4.11 -28.84
N PRO A 322 10.90 3.89 -29.48
CA PRO A 322 12.19 3.79 -28.79
C PRO A 322 12.55 5.03 -27.94
N SER A 323 11.95 6.19 -28.19
CA SER A 323 12.13 7.39 -27.35
C SER A 323 11.57 7.24 -25.92
N TRP A 324 10.74 6.22 -25.67
CA TRP A 324 10.26 5.89 -24.33
C TRP A 324 11.34 5.23 -23.46
N ILE A 325 12.51 4.90 -24.03
CA ILE A 325 13.60 4.27 -23.30
C ILE A 325 14.55 5.33 -22.74
N GLN A 326 14.82 5.23 -21.44
CA GLN A 326 15.91 5.93 -20.76
C GLN A 326 17.02 4.93 -20.45
N ASN A 327 18.12 5.02 -21.19
CA ASN A 327 19.34 4.24 -20.92
C ASN A 327 20.28 4.97 -19.97
#